data_AF-A0A645J5K1-F1
#
_entry.id   AF-A0A645J5K1-F1
#
_cell.length_a   1.000
_cell.length_b   1.000
_cell.length_c   1.000
_cell.angle_alpha   90.00
_cell.angle_beta   90.00
_cell.angle_gamma   90.00
#
_symmetry.space_group_name_H-M   'P 1'
#
loop_
_entity.id
_entity.type
_entity.pdbx_description
1 polymer ?
#
loop_
_entity_poly.entity_id
_entity_poly.type
_entity_poly.pdbx_seq_one_letter_code
_entity_poly.pdbx_strand_id
1 'polypeptide(L)' 'MRIDDQTVDVVVDKATLSDSEVAQIEDIVKRKTGFKADQIRINPLKK' A
#
# COMPACT_ATOMS: atom_id res chain seq x y z
N MET A 1 -19.90 17.86 -5.25
CA MET A 1 -18.54 17.55 -5.72
C MET A 1 -18.15 16.26 -5.03
N ARG A 2 -18.06 15.15 -5.77
CA ARG A 2 -17.64 13.86 -5.20
C ARG A 2 -16.26 13.51 -5.71
N ILE A 3 -15.60 12.72 -4.88
CA ILE A 3 -14.34 12.00 -5.07
C ILE A 3 -13.16 12.74 -4.44
N ASP A 4 -13.06 12.60 -3.11
CA ASP A 4 -11.76 12.46 -2.47
C ASP A 4 -11.11 11.18 -3.03
N ASP A 5 -10.43 11.28 -4.17
CA ASP A 5 -9.61 10.20 -4.74
C ASP A 5 -8.29 10.13 -3.97
N GLN A 6 -8.39 9.89 -2.67
CA GLN A 6 -7.22 9.74 -1.81
C GLN A 6 -6.74 8.29 -1.93
N THR A 7 -5.92 8.01 -2.93
CA THR A 7 -5.17 6.75 -3.05
C THR A 7 -3.82 6.88 -2.37
N VAL A 8 -3.33 5.80 -1.77
CA VAL A 8 -2.04 5.77 -1.09
C VAL A 8 -1.08 4.90 -1.90
N ASP A 9 -0.05 5.53 -2.45
CA ASP A 9 1.06 4.83 -3.12
C ASP A 9 2.16 4.49 -2.13
N VAL A 10 2.42 3.19 -1.98
CA VAL A 10 3.42 2.64 -1.08
C VAL A 10 4.54 2.08 -1.93
N VAL A 11 5.69 2.76 -1.91
CA VAL A 11 6.89 2.32 -2.62
C VAL A 11 7.80 1.61 -1.64
N VAL A 12 8.17 0.37 -1.97
CA VAL A 12 9.05 -0.44 -1.12
C VAL A 12 10.31 -0.78 -1.88
N ASP A 13 11.48 -0.40 -1.34
CA ASP A 13 12.80 -0.75 -1.88
C ASP A 13 13.13 -2.22 -1.61
N LYS A 14 12.37 -3.11 -2.25
CA LYS A 14 12.55 -4.56 -2.12
C LYS A 14 12.23 -5.23 -3.44
N ALA A 15 13.16 -6.05 -3.92
CA ALA A 15 13.04 -6.73 -5.22
C ALA A 15 11.92 -7.80 -5.23
N THR A 16 11.64 -8.40 -4.07
CA THR A 16 10.60 -9.40 -3.87
C THR A 16 9.95 -9.19 -2.50
N LEU A 17 8.65 -8.94 -2.49
CA LEU A 17 7.81 -8.95 -1.29
C LEU A 17 7.19 -10.35 -1.16
N SER A 18 7.30 -10.96 0.02
CA SER A 18 6.55 -12.18 0.32
C SER A 18 5.10 -11.84 0.69
N ASP A 19 4.16 -12.77 0.54
CA ASP A 19 2.75 -12.57 0.90
C ASP A 19 2.58 -12.07 2.35
N SER A 20 3.41 -12.54 3.28
CA SER A 20 3.44 -12.07 4.67
C SER A 20 3.82 -10.58 4.79
N GLU A 21 4.72 -10.10 3.93
CA GLU A 21 5.13 -8.69 3.92
C GLU A 21 4.07 -7.82 3.28
N VAL A 22 3.46 -8.27 2.18
CA VAL A 22 2.33 -7.58 1.56
C VAL A 22 1.19 -7.45 2.57
N ALA A 23 0.84 -8.53 3.27
CA ALA A 23 -0.18 -8.51 4.31
C ALA A 23 0.16 -7.51 5.43
N GLN A 24 1.41 -7.50 5.90
CA GLN A 24 1.85 -6.52 6.91
C GLN A 24 1.78 -5.08 6.41
N ILE A 25 2.23 -4.81 5.18
CA ILE A 25 2.19 -3.47 4.59
C ILE A 25 0.74 -3.02 4.44
N GLU A 26 -0.13 -3.89 3.96
CA GLU A 26 -1.55 -3.61 3.80
C GLU A 26 -2.21 -3.28 5.15
N ASP A 27 -1.95 -4.07 6.20
CA ASP A 27 -2.45 -3.82 7.56
C ASP A 27 -1.92 -2.51 8.17
N ILE A 28 -0.60 -2.27 8.04
CA ILE A 28 0.05 -1.07 8.54
C ILE A 28 -0.50 0.17 7.84
N VAL A 29 -0.65 0.11 6.52
CA VAL A 29 -1.12 1.25 5.72
C VAL A 29 -2.60 1.49 6.04
N LYS A 30 -3.45 0.46 6.04
CA LYS A 30 -4.85 0.58 6.51
C LYS A 30 -4.95 1.25 7.88
N ARG A 31 -4.11 0.84 8.83
CA ARG A 31 -4.15 1.38 10.20
C ARG A 31 -3.58 2.79 10.30
N LYS A 32 -2.50 3.10 9.58
CA LYS A 32 -1.86 4.43 9.63
C LYS A 32 -2.65 5.48 8.90
N THR A 33 -3.25 5.13 7.78
CA THR A 33 -3.85 6.11 6.87
C THR A 33 -5.38 6.03 6.88
N GLY A 34 -5.96 4.92 7.40
CA GLY A 34 -7.41 4.72 7.43
C GLY A 34 -8.01 4.33 6.08
N PHE A 35 -7.19 4.17 5.03
CA PHE A 35 -7.64 3.80 3.69
C PHE A 35 -7.89 2.29 3.58
N LYS A 36 -8.79 1.91 2.68
CA LYS A 36 -9.09 0.50 2.40
C LYS A 36 -7.98 -0.13 1.54
N ALA A 37 -7.85 -1.46 1.59
CA ALA A 37 -6.94 -2.22 0.71
C ALA A 37 -7.05 -1.80 -0.75
N ASP A 38 -8.28 -1.59 -1.21
CA ASP A 38 -8.61 -1.18 -2.59
C ASP A 38 -7.97 0.13 -3.03
N GLN A 39 -7.61 1.00 -2.07
CA GLN A 39 -7.02 2.32 -2.33
C GLN A 39 -5.49 2.33 -2.11
N ILE A 40 -4.90 1.19 -1.74
CA ILE A 40 -3.49 1.05 -1.41
C ILE A 40 -2.77 0.40 -2.59
N ARG A 41 -1.82 1.11 -3.19
CA ARG A 41 -1.00 0.62 -4.30
C ARG A 41 0.41 0.34 -3.82
N ILE A 42 0.75 -0.94 -3.68
CA ILE A 42 2.08 -1.37 -3.26
C ILE A 42 2.92 -1.61 -4.52
N ASN A 43 3.93 -0.76 -4.72
CA ASN A 43 4.87 -0.86 -5.82
C ASN A 43 6.24 -1.30 -5.30
N PRO A 44 6.66 -2.56 -5.54
CA PRO A 44 8.03 -2.98 -5.27
C PRO A 44 8.98 -2.27 -6.24
N LEU A 45 9.93 -1.53 -5.69
CA LEU A 45 10.97 -0.85 -6.44
C LEU A 45 12.08 -1.85 -6.73
N LYS A 46 12.17 -2.29 -7.98
CA LYS A 46 13.31 -3.06 -8.50
C LYS A 46 14.38 -2.07 -8.99
N LYS A 47 15.57 -2.17 -8.42
CA LYS A 47 16.75 -1.43 -8.85
C LYS A 47 17.56 -2.25 -9.85
#